data_AF-Q9LB52-F1
#
_entry.id   AF-Q9LB52-F1
#
_cell.length_a   1.000
_cell.length_b   1.000
_cell.length_c   1.000
_cell.angle_alpha   90.00
_cell.angle_beta   90.00
_cell.angle_gamma   90.00
#
_symmetry.space_group_name_H-M   'P 1'
#
loop_
_entity.id
_entity.type
_entity.pdbx_description
1 polymer ?
#
loop_
_entity_poly.entity_id
_entity_poly.type
_entity_poly.pdbx_seq_one_letter_code
_entity_poly.pdbx_strand_id
1 'polypeptide(L)'
;VNIDRINTKADGTIRVGGFKASLTTNAAHLHIGKGGVNLSNQASGRTLLVENLTGNITVDGPLRVNNQVGGYALAGSSANFEFKAGVDTKNGTATFNNDISLGRFVNLKVDAHTANFKGIDTGNGGFNTL
;
A
#
# COMPACT_ATOMS: atom_id res chain seq x y z
N VAL A 1 9.30 -13.61 -6.02
CA VAL A 1 9.75 -12.30 -6.54
C VAL A 1 10.15 -11.47 -5.34
N ASN A 2 11.38 -10.95 -5.34
CA ASN A 2 11.89 -10.14 -4.23
C ASN A 2 12.09 -8.71 -4.75
N ILE A 3 11.51 -7.73 -4.06
CA ILE A 3 11.61 -6.30 -4.38
C ILE A 3 12.03 -5.58 -3.11
N ASP A 4 13.20 -4.96 -3.11
CA ASP A 4 13.69 -4.31 -1.88
C ASP A 4 12.90 -3.06 -1.50
N ARG A 5 12.39 -2.32 -2.51
CA ARG A 5 11.60 -1.10 -2.32
C ARG A 5 10.72 -0.82 -3.54
N ILE A 6 9.50 -0.33 -3.29
CA ILE A 6 8.63 0.25 -4.31
C ILE A 6 8.56 1.77 -4.10
N ASN A 7 8.75 2.54 -5.16
CA ASN A 7 8.54 3.98 -5.16
C ASN A 7 7.61 4.36 -6.31
N THR A 8 6.74 5.35 -6.06
CA THR A 8 6.07 6.09 -7.12
C THR A 8 6.60 7.51 -7.15
N LYS A 9 6.42 8.20 -8.28
CA LYS A 9 6.58 9.65 -8.38
C LYS A 9 5.26 10.21 -8.92
N ALA A 10 4.72 11.21 -8.24
CA ALA A 10 3.56 11.95 -8.70
C ALA A 10 4.02 13.28 -9.28
N ASP A 11 3.56 13.57 -10.49
CA ASP A 11 3.72 14.88 -11.13
C ASP A 11 2.61 15.85 -10.66
N GLY A 12 2.61 17.05 -11.24
CA GLY A 12 1.62 18.09 -10.94
C GLY A 12 0.23 17.89 -11.54
N THR A 13 0.03 16.81 -12.32
CA THR A 13 -1.20 16.61 -13.08
C THR A 13 -2.34 16.19 -12.16
N ILE A 14 -3.53 16.77 -12.38
CA ILE A 14 -4.73 16.54 -11.56
C ILE A 14 -5.80 15.83 -12.38
N ARG A 15 -6.43 14.80 -11.80
CA ARG A 15 -7.56 14.07 -12.39
C ARG A 15 -8.61 13.77 -11.32
N VAL A 16 -9.90 13.84 -11.68
CA VAL A 16 -11.01 13.39 -10.83
C VAL A 16 -10.81 11.92 -10.46
N GLY A 17 -10.84 11.60 -9.17
CA GLY A 17 -10.59 10.25 -8.65
C GLY A 17 -9.12 9.85 -8.59
N GLY A 18 -8.19 10.72 -9.01
CA GLY A 18 -6.76 10.48 -8.87
C GLY A 18 -6.15 9.59 -9.96
N PHE A 19 -4.96 9.07 -9.66
CA PHE A 19 -4.21 8.14 -10.52
C PHE A 19 -3.86 6.86 -9.79
N LYS A 20 -3.89 5.74 -10.51
CA LYS A 20 -3.54 4.41 -9.98
C LYS A 20 -2.25 3.92 -10.63
N ALA A 21 -1.23 3.68 -9.82
CA ALA A 21 -0.07 2.87 -10.19
C ALA A 21 -0.32 1.42 -9.79
N SER A 22 0.18 0.46 -10.56
CA SER A 22 -0.02 -0.96 -10.31
C SER A 22 1.25 -1.78 -10.52
N LEU A 23 1.51 -2.70 -9.60
CA LEU A 23 2.44 -3.81 -9.75
C LEU A 23 1.65 -5.11 -9.60
N THR A 24 1.65 -5.95 -10.63
CA THR A 24 0.99 -7.25 -10.61
C THR A 24 2.03 -8.35 -10.84
N THR A 25 2.02 -9.39 -10.00
CA THR A 25 2.84 -10.58 -10.16
C THR A 25 1.97 -11.84 -10.18
N ASN A 26 2.53 -12.94 -10.68
CA ASN A 26 1.93 -14.26 -10.59
C ASN A 26 2.95 -15.25 -9.99
N ALA A 27 3.35 -15.00 -8.74
CA ALA A 27 4.39 -15.76 -8.07
C ALA A 27 3.84 -16.45 -6.83
N ALA A 28 4.42 -17.58 -6.43
CA ALA A 28 4.09 -18.22 -5.16
C ALA A 28 4.32 -17.28 -3.96
N HIS A 29 5.36 -16.44 -4.04
CA HIS A 29 5.67 -15.43 -3.04
C HIS A 29 6.12 -14.13 -3.69
N LEU A 30 5.44 -13.03 -3.38
CA LEU A 30 5.91 -11.66 -3.59
C LEU A 30 6.42 -11.11 -2.24
N HIS A 31 7.72 -10.85 -2.16
CA HIS A 31 8.38 -10.32 -0.97
C HIS A 31 8.84 -8.89 -1.23
N ILE A 32 8.35 -7.96 -0.41
CA ILE A 32 8.77 -6.57 -0.37
C ILE A 32 9.66 -6.40 0.85
N GLY A 33 10.93 -6.13 0.60
CA GLY A 33 11.96 -6.03 1.62
C GLY A 33 11.82 -4.81 2.54
N LYS A 34 12.85 -4.63 3.38
CA LYS A 34 12.90 -3.59 4.43
C LYS A 34 12.81 -2.16 3.89
N GLY A 35 13.10 -1.94 2.60
CA GLY A 35 12.93 -0.64 1.97
C GLY A 35 11.48 -0.18 1.91
N GLY A 36 10.53 -1.13 1.93
CA GLY A 36 9.10 -0.90 2.05
C GLY A 36 8.47 -0.28 0.81
N VAL A 37 7.36 0.43 1.02
CA VAL A 37 6.56 1.02 -0.05
C VAL A 37 6.46 2.52 0.17
N ASN A 38 6.72 3.31 -0.87
CA ASN A 38 6.58 4.74 -0.85
C ASN A 38 5.64 5.23 -1.97
N LEU A 39 4.56 5.89 -1.55
CA LEU A 39 3.57 6.50 -2.42
C LEU A 39 3.77 8.02 -2.43
N SER A 40 4.22 8.58 -3.55
CA SER A 40 4.16 10.02 -3.75
C SER A 40 2.70 10.43 -3.95
N ASN A 41 2.26 11.44 -3.21
CA ASN A 41 0.90 11.98 -3.25
C ASN A 41 0.95 13.50 -3.39
N GLN A 42 0.07 14.06 -4.22
CA GLN A 42 0.09 15.47 -4.61
C GLN A 42 -1.32 16.08 -4.54
N ALA A 43 -1.72 16.96 -5.47
CA ALA A 43 -3.02 17.64 -5.38
C ALA A 43 -4.20 16.72 -5.71
N SER A 44 -4.02 15.76 -6.62
CA SER A 44 -4.97 14.66 -6.81
C SER A 44 -4.52 13.42 -6.06
N GLY A 45 -5.47 12.72 -5.45
CA GLY A 45 -5.21 11.48 -4.73
C GLY A 45 -4.47 10.46 -5.58
N ARG A 46 -3.66 9.63 -4.93
CA ARG A 46 -2.86 8.61 -5.61
C ARG A 46 -3.15 7.25 -5.00
N THR A 47 -3.21 6.25 -5.85
CA THR A 47 -3.41 4.86 -5.44
C THR A 47 -2.25 4.02 -5.91
N LEU A 48 -1.73 3.17 -5.05
CA LEU A 48 -0.81 2.11 -5.42
C LEU A 48 -1.48 0.76 -5.18
N LEU A 49 -1.68 0.01 -6.27
CA LEU A 49 -2.13 -1.37 -6.25
C LEU A 49 -0.92 -2.31 -6.33
N VAL A 50 -0.78 -3.17 -5.34
CA VAL A 50 0.18 -4.28 -5.32
C VAL A 50 -0.61 -5.58 -5.31
N GLU A 51 -0.48 -6.34 -6.39
CA GLU A 51 -1.28 -7.54 -6.62
C GLU A 51 -0.38 -8.74 -6.88
N ASN A 52 -0.69 -9.87 -6.25
CA ASN A 52 -0.11 -11.16 -6.57
C ASN A 52 -1.23 -12.16 -6.85
N LEU A 53 -1.31 -12.65 -8.08
CA LEU A 53 -2.47 -13.38 -8.58
C LEU A 53 -2.62 -14.77 -7.93
N THR A 54 -1.53 -15.49 -7.71
CA THR A 54 -1.59 -16.88 -7.22
C THR A 54 -1.16 -17.08 -5.78
N GLY A 55 -0.18 -16.31 -5.32
CA GLY A 55 0.51 -16.57 -4.06
C GLY A 55 0.43 -15.45 -3.04
N ASN A 56 1.34 -15.53 -2.08
CA ASN A 56 1.37 -14.66 -0.90
C ASN A 56 2.02 -13.31 -1.20
N ILE A 57 1.68 -12.31 -0.39
CA ILE A 57 2.40 -11.03 -0.31
C ILE A 57 3.02 -10.93 1.08
N THR A 58 4.27 -10.52 1.16
CA THR A 58 4.93 -10.19 2.43
C THR A 58 5.59 -8.83 2.32
N VAL A 59 5.32 -7.95 3.28
CA VAL A 59 5.90 -6.62 3.37
C VAL A 59 6.65 -6.49 4.70
N ASP A 60 7.97 -6.38 4.61
CA ASP A 60 8.86 -6.26 5.77
C ASP A 60 9.26 -4.82 6.08
N GLY A 61 8.99 -3.90 5.16
CA GLY A 61 9.27 -2.47 5.30
C GLY A 61 8.03 -1.65 5.64
N PRO A 62 8.20 -0.38 6.04
CA PRO A 62 7.06 0.47 6.39
C PRO A 62 6.37 1.02 5.13
N LEU A 63 5.13 1.45 5.31
CA LEU A 63 4.38 2.22 4.31
C LEU A 63 4.67 3.72 4.51
N ARG A 64 5.01 4.40 3.41
CA ARG A 64 5.35 5.82 3.40
C ARG A 64 4.51 6.57 2.40
N VAL A 65 4.09 7.78 2.77
CA VAL A 65 3.56 8.77 1.83
C VAL A 65 4.55 9.92 1.77
N ASN A 66 4.97 10.31 0.57
CA ASN A 66 5.96 11.37 0.36
C ASN A 66 7.27 11.17 1.17
N ASN A 67 7.78 9.93 1.17
CA ASN A 67 8.96 9.48 1.90
C ASN A 67 8.87 9.52 3.44
N GLN A 68 7.71 9.84 4.01
CA GLN A 68 7.48 9.88 5.45
C GLN A 68 6.63 8.67 5.89
N VAL A 69 7.04 7.98 6.95
CA VAL A 69 6.24 6.91 7.57
C VAL A 69 4.98 7.51 8.20
N GLY A 70 3.83 6.86 8.05
CA GLY A 70 2.55 7.50 8.33
C GLY A 70 2.14 8.39 7.18
N GLY A 71 2.91 9.47 6.99
CA GLY A 71 2.67 10.53 6.02
C GLY A 71 1.26 11.10 6.12
N TYR A 72 0.98 12.20 5.42
CA TYR A 72 -0.34 12.82 5.46
C TYR A 72 -0.81 13.15 4.06
N ALA A 73 -2.11 13.10 3.87
CA ALA A 73 -2.80 13.49 2.66
C ALA A 73 -3.79 14.63 2.97
N LEU A 74 -4.27 15.28 1.91
CA LEU A 74 -5.26 16.36 2.00
C LEU A 74 -6.66 15.81 1.72
N ALA A 75 -7.69 16.51 2.20
CA ALA A 75 -9.07 16.19 1.84
C ALA A 75 -9.25 16.27 0.31
N GLY A 76 -9.88 15.27 -0.29
CA GLY A 76 -10.00 15.15 -1.75
C GLY A 76 -8.74 14.63 -2.46
N SER A 77 -7.63 14.43 -1.74
CA SER A 77 -6.38 13.89 -2.26
C SER A 77 -5.85 12.75 -1.39
N SER A 78 -6.65 11.72 -1.15
CA SER A 78 -6.24 10.59 -0.32
C SER A 78 -5.08 9.81 -0.96
N ALA A 79 -4.21 9.28 -0.10
CA ALA A 79 -3.19 8.32 -0.50
C ALA A 79 -3.71 6.91 -0.21
N ASN A 80 -3.82 6.05 -1.22
CA ASN A 80 -4.47 4.75 -1.07
C ASN A 80 -3.48 3.61 -1.37
N PHE A 81 -3.25 2.75 -0.38
CA PHE A 81 -2.53 1.50 -0.56
C PHE A 81 -3.54 0.36 -0.73
N GLU A 82 -3.45 -0.35 -1.86
CA GLU A 82 -4.28 -1.52 -2.15
C GLU A 82 -3.35 -2.73 -2.29
N PHE A 83 -3.53 -3.75 -1.44
CA PHE A 83 -2.82 -5.02 -1.53
C PHE A 83 -3.81 -6.15 -1.85
N LYS A 84 -3.46 -6.99 -2.81
CA LYS A 84 -4.27 -8.15 -3.21
C LYS A 84 -3.43 -9.42 -3.31
N ALA A 85 -3.69 -10.42 -2.47
CA ALA A 85 -2.91 -11.65 -2.43
C ALA A 85 -3.77 -12.87 -2.83
N GLY A 86 -3.26 -13.68 -3.76
CA GLY A 86 -3.92 -14.89 -4.26
C GLY A 86 -5.27 -14.61 -4.89
N VAL A 87 -5.37 -13.59 -5.74
CA VAL A 87 -6.62 -13.16 -6.40
C VAL A 87 -7.33 -14.32 -7.11
N ASP A 88 -6.60 -15.09 -7.91
CA ASP A 88 -7.17 -16.15 -8.74
C ASP A 88 -7.36 -17.45 -7.94
N THR A 89 -6.50 -17.68 -6.94
CA THR A 89 -6.51 -18.90 -6.12
C THR A 89 -7.43 -18.78 -4.91
N LYS A 90 -7.79 -17.55 -4.51
CA LYS A 90 -8.56 -17.20 -3.31
C LYS A 90 -7.97 -17.77 -2.02
N ASN A 91 -6.67 -18.05 -2.02
CA ASN A 91 -5.95 -18.70 -0.92
C ASN A 91 -4.62 -17.99 -0.59
N GLY A 92 -4.45 -16.75 -1.02
CA GLY A 92 -3.24 -15.98 -0.75
C GLY A 92 -3.27 -15.32 0.63
N THR A 93 -2.11 -15.31 1.28
CA THR A 93 -1.91 -14.60 2.55
C THR A 93 -1.16 -13.29 2.30
N ALA A 94 -1.65 -12.19 2.89
CA ALA A 94 -0.95 -10.92 2.96
C ALA A 94 -0.37 -10.74 4.37
N THR A 95 0.96 -10.66 4.49
CA THR A 95 1.65 -10.51 5.76
C THR A 95 2.40 -9.19 5.83
N PHE A 96 2.14 -8.41 6.87
CA PHE A 96 2.81 -7.15 7.16
C PHE A 96 3.60 -7.30 8.46
N ASN A 97 4.92 -7.52 8.31
CA ASN A 97 5.82 -7.81 9.42
C ASN A 97 6.35 -6.55 10.12
N ASN A 98 6.08 -5.37 9.57
CA ASN A 98 6.41 -4.10 10.20
C ASN A 98 5.16 -3.42 10.74
N ASP A 99 5.33 -2.62 11.79
CA ASP A 99 4.25 -1.77 12.29
C ASP A 99 3.86 -0.77 11.21
N ILE A 100 2.57 -0.70 10.90
CA ILE A 100 2.01 0.21 9.91
C ILE A 100 1.53 1.45 10.65
N SER A 101 2.04 2.62 10.27
CA SER A 101 1.44 3.90 10.66
C SER A 101 0.76 4.50 9.44
N LEU A 102 -0.47 5.00 9.60
CA LEU A 102 -1.19 5.75 8.57
C LEU A 102 -1.59 7.11 9.13
N GLY A 103 -1.12 8.20 8.54
CA GLY A 103 -1.58 9.53 8.93
C GLY A 103 -2.88 9.92 8.24
N ARG A 104 -3.28 11.19 8.38
CA ARG A 104 -4.60 11.69 7.92
C ARG A 104 -4.85 11.45 6.43
N PHE A 105 -6.04 10.97 6.08
CA PHE A 105 -6.47 10.65 4.70
C PHE A 105 -5.58 9.63 3.97
N VAL A 106 -4.85 8.79 4.70
CA VAL A 106 -4.09 7.66 4.14
C VAL A 106 -4.88 6.38 4.36
N ASN A 107 -5.19 5.66 3.30
CA ASN A 107 -6.05 4.49 3.33
C ASN A 107 -5.26 3.22 3.05
N LEU A 108 -5.66 2.13 3.68
CA LEU A 108 -5.13 0.79 3.43
C LEU A 108 -6.30 -0.12 3.09
N LYS A 109 -6.20 -0.89 2.02
CA LYS A 109 -7.14 -1.95 1.67
C LYS A 109 -6.35 -3.21 1.42
N VAL A 110 -6.73 -4.31 2.07
CA VAL A 110 -6.11 -5.63 1.89
C VAL A 110 -7.17 -6.64 1.50
N ASP A 111 -6.98 -7.26 0.34
CA ASP A 111 -7.82 -8.33 -0.19
C ASP A 111 -6.99 -9.61 -0.24
N ALA A 112 -7.25 -10.53 0.67
CA ALA A 112 -6.50 -11.76 0.84
C ALA A 112 -7.37 -12.81 1.54
N HIS A 113 -7.02 -14.08 1.41
CA HIS A 113 -7.63 -15.15 2.21
C HIS A 113 -7.36 -14.97 3.70
N THR A 114 -6.14 -14.53 4.03
CA THR A 114 -5.74 -14.19 5.39
C THR A 114 -4.83 -12.96 5.35
N ALA A 115 -5.08 -12.01 6.23
CA ALA A 115 -4.25 -10.82 6.39
C ALA A 115 -3.65 -10.82 7.80
N ASN A 116 -2.33 -10.92 7.88
CA ASN A 116 -1.58 -10.93 9.12
C ASN A 116 -0.88 -9.58 9.29
N PHE A 117 -1.07 -8.93 10.44
CA PHE A 117 -0.47 -7.65 10.76
C PHE A 117 0.28 -7.75 12.09
N LYS A 118 1.48 -7.17 12.14
CA LYS A 118 2.18 -6.95 13.42
C LYS A 118 1.46 -5.90 14.27
N GLY A 119 1.10 -4.77 13.65
CA GLY A 119 0.41 -3.66 14.29
C GLY A 119 -0.03 -2.62 13.27
N ILE A 120 -1.14 -1.94 13.55
CA ILE A 120 -1.64 -0.81 12.75
C ILE A 120 -1.94 0.35 13.69
N ASP A 121 -1.22 1.45 13.52
CA ASP A 121 -1.42 2.72 14.22
C ASP A 121 -2.06 3.75 13.27
N THR A 122 -3.27 4.17 13.64
CA THR A 122 -3.99 5.28 13.01
C THR A 122 -4.24 6.44 13.98
N GLY A 123 -3.70 6.37 15.20
CA GLY A 123 -3.96 7.32 16.29
C GLY A 123 -3.34 8.70 16.08
N ASN A 124 -2.24 8.77 15.33
CA ASN A 124 -1.69 10.03 14.82
C ASN A 124 -2.37 10.50 13.51
N GLY A 125 -3.30 9.70 12.99
CA GLY A 125 -4.08 9.93 11.79
C GLY A 125 -5.52 10.36 12.09
N GLY A 126 -6.31 10.47 11.03
CA GLY A 126 -7.71 10.86 11.10
C GLY A 126 -8.32 10.73 9.70
N PHE A 127 -9.58 10.32 9.61
CA PHE A 127 -10.26 10.07 8.34
C PHE A 127 -9.58 8.99 7.47
N ASN A 128 -9.04 7.96 8.12
CA ASN A 128 -8.52 6.76 7.47
C ASN A 128 -9.67 5.80 7.12
N THR A 129 -9.51 5.07 6.02
CA THR A 129 -10.30 3.87 5.69
C THR A 129 -9.38 2.65 5.73
N LEU A 130 -9.82 1.58 6.40
CA LEU A 130 -9.15 0.29 6.55
C LEU A 130 -10.02 -0.83 5.99
#